data_AF-A0A530AER4-F1
#
_entry.id   AF-A0A530AER4-F1
#
_cell.length_a   1.000
_cell.length_b   1.000
_cell.length_c   1.000
_cell.angle_alpha   90.00
_cell.angle_beta   90.00
_cell.angle_gamma   90.00
#
_symmetry.space_group_name_H-M   'P 1'
#
loop_
_entity.id
_entity.type
_entity.pdbx_description
1 polymer ?
#
loop_
_entity_poly.entity_id
_entity_poly.type
_entity_poly.pdbx_seq_one_letter_code
_entity_poly.pdbx_strand_id
1 'polypeptide(L)'
;TQPPSDGSGRDRKQLSAALKLLAQAGWKRSGDFVLNDKGGRLAAEFLVDDETFVQVYSPWVANMKAIGIDASIRLVDSAQYQLRQSTFDFDLLSAAFNFSATPTRDDLEIFF
;
A
#
# COMPACT_ATOMS: atom_id res chain seq x y z
N THR A 1 13.61 1.51 -13.99
CA THR A 1 13.41 2.67 -13.09
C THR A 1 11.93 2.88 -12.89
N GLN A 2 11.52 3.50 -11.77
CA GLN A 2 10.11 3.84 -11.56
C GLN A 2 9.65 4.82 -12.67
N PRO A 3 8.49 4.60 -13.29
CA PRO A 3 7.98 5.53 -14.29
C PRO A 3 7.76 6.91 -13.65
N PRO A 4 8.16 8.01 -14.31
CA PRO A 4 7.88 9.35 -13.80
C PRO A 4 6.35 9.56 -13.74
N SER A 5 5.88 10.14 -12.63
CA SER A 5 4.50 10.59 -12.47
C SER A 5 4.39 12.06 -12.90
N ASP A 6 3.24 12.44 -13.46
CA ASP A 6 2.92 13.84 -13.74
C ASP A 6 2.54 14.67 -12.48
N GLY A 7 2.52 14.05 -11.29
CA GLY A 7 2.24 14.71 -10.02
C GLY A 7 0.77 15.08 -9.80
N SER A 8 -0.12 14.77 -10.74
CA SER A 8 -1.53 15.18 -10.66
C SER A 8 -2.40 14.31 -9.75
N GLY A 9 -1.91 13.12 -9.37
CA GLY A 9 -2.72 12.08 -8.73
C GLY A 9 -3.79 11.46 -9.66
N ARG A 10 -3.79 11.82 -10.95
CA ARG A 10 -4.72 11.32 -11.97
C ARG A 10 -3.99 10.95 -13.26
N ASP A 11 -2.78 10.42 -13.11
CA ASP A 11 -1.97 9.95 -14.22
C ASP A 11 -2.66 8.77 -14.90
N ARG A 12 -3.46 9.08 -15.92
CA ARG A 12 -4.28 8.09 -16.63
C ARG A 12 -3.45 6.97 -17.24
N LYS A 13 -2.20 7.26 -17.64
CA LYS A 13 -1.32 6.24 -18.23
C LYS A 13 -0.92 5.23 -17.16
N GLN A 14 -0.50 5.69 -15.98
CA GLN A 14 -0.12 4.80 -14.88
C GLN A 14 -1.32 4.02 -14.33
N LEU A 15 -2.46 4.68 -14.11
CA LEU A 15 -3.67 4.02 -13.62
C LEU A 15 -4.17 2.96 -14.62
N SER A 16 -4.11 3.24 -15.92
CA SER A 16 -4.47 2.24 -16.95
C SER A 16 -3.49 1.06 -16.99
N ALA A 17 -2.21 1.30 -16.75
CA ALA A 17 -1.22 0.23 -16.67
C ALA A 17 -1.46 -0.67 -15.43
N ALA A 18 -1.76 -0.05 -14.28
CA ALA A 18 -2.11 -0.76 -13.06
C ALA A 18 -3.38 -1.63 -13.23
N LEU A 19 -4.44 -1.10 -13.86
CA LEU A 19 -5.65 -1.87 -14.17
C LEU A 19 -5.37 -3.08 -15.08
N LYS A 20 -4.44 -2.94 -16.05
CA LYS A 20 -4.04 -4.05 -16.91
C LYS A 20 -3.32 -5.15 -16.11
N LEU A 21 -2.46 -4.77 -15.17
CA LEU A 21 -1.76 -5.72 -14.28
C LEU A 21 -2.76 -6.44 -13.36
N LEU A 22 -3.72 -5.71 -12.78
CA LEU A 22 -4.80 -6.30 -11.98
C LEU A 22 -5.58 -7.33 -12.81
N ALA A 23 -5.97 -6.99 -14.04
CA ALA A 23 -6.68 -7.92 -14.92
C ALA A 23 -5.87 -9.17 -15.26
N GLN A 24 -4.56 -9.02 -15.51
CA GLN A 24 -3.64 -10.15 -15.74
C GLN A 24 -3.52 -11.06 -14.51
N ALA A 25 -3.62 -10.49 -13.31
CA ALA A 25 -3.64 -11.23 -12.05
C ALA A 25 -5.02 -11.81 -11.69
N GLY A 26 -6.04 -11.67 -12.55
CA GLY A 26 -7.38 -12.20 -12.34
C GLY A 26 -8.36 -11.26 -11.62
N TRP A 27 -7.96 -10.01 -11.35
CA TRP A 27 -8.82 -8.99 -10.75
C TRP A 27 -9.50 -8.15 -11.82
N LYS A 28 -10.83 -8.27 -11.94
CA LYS A 28 -11.61 -7.60 -13.00
C LYS A 28 -12.50 -6.52 -12.42
N ARG A 29 -12.59 -5.39 -13.14
CA ARG A 29 -13.44 -4.27 -12.77
C ARG A 29 -14.92 -4.70 -12.74
N SER A 30 -15.59 -4.45 -11.63
CA SER A 30 -17.03 -4.65 -11.44
C SER A 30 -17.58 -3.52 -10.58
N GLY A 31 -18.25 -2.55 -11.22
CA GLY A 31 -18.68 -1.31 -10.56
C GLY A 31 -17.48 -0.52 -10.03
N ASP A 32 -17.53 -0.15 -8.75
CA ASP A 32 -16.51 0.64 -8.09
C ASP A 32 -15.30 -0.15 -7.60
N PHE A 33 -15.32 -1.48 -7.71
CA PHE A 33 -14.26 -2.35 -7.22
C PHE A 33 -13.67 -3.25 -8.31
N VAL A 34 -12.51 -3.86 -8.03
CA VAL A 34 -12.05 -5.05 -8.74
C VAL A 34 -12.39 -6.29 -7.93
N LEU A 35 -12.85 -7.32 -8.62
CA LEU A 35 -13.24 -8.60 -8.02
C LEU A 35 -12.39 -9.73 -8.58
N ASN A 36 -12.10 -10.73 -7.74
CA ASN A 36 -11.56 -12.00 -8.21
C ASN A 36 -12.66 -12.90 -8.80
N ASP A 37 -12.29 -14.07 -9.31
CA ASP A 37 -13.22 -15.02 -9.92
C ASP A 37 -14.29 -15.58 -8.95
N LYS A 38 -14.11 -15.40 -7.63
CA LYS A 38 -15.06 -15.78 -6.58
C LYS A 38 -15.97 -14.61 -6.16
N GLY A 39 -15.84 -13.44 -6.79
CA GLY A 39 -16.59 -12.23 -6.44
C GLY A 39 -16.07 -11.48 -5.21
N GLY A 40 -14.93 -11.87 -4.63
CA GLY A 40 -14.30 -11.17 -3.52
C GLY A 40 -13.61 -9.89 -3.99
N ARG A 41 -13.65 -8.83 -3.18
CA ARG A 41 -12.97 -7.56 -3.46
C ARG A 41 -11.49 -7.64 -3.09
N LEU A 42 -10.65 -6.94 -3.83
CA LEU A 42 -9.28 -6.69 -3.40
C LEU A 42 -9.31 -5.54 -2.40
N ALA A 43 -8.99 -5.83 -1.14
CA ALA A 43 -8.92 -4.84 -0.05
C ALA A 43 -7.48 -4.66 0.43
N ALA A 44 -7.18 -3.48 0.96
CA ALA A 44 -5.88 -3.19 1.58
C ALA A 44 -6.00 -2.08 2.63
N GLU A 45 -5.55 -2.34 3.85
CA GLU A 45 -5.48 -1.35 4.94
C GLU A 45 -4.04 -0.87 5.17
N PHE A 46 -3.82 0.46 5.18
CA PHE A 46 -2.61 1.04 5.78
C PHE A 46 -2.78 1.23 7.27
N LEU A 47 -1.91 0.60 8.05
CA LEU A 47 -1.78 0.90 9.46
C LEU A 47 -0.85 2.10 9.66
N VAL A 48 -1.28 3.07 10.47
CA VAL A 48 -0.49 4.24 10.88
C VAL A 48 -0.73 4.56 12.35
N ASP A 49 0.22 5.25 13.00
CA ASP A 49 0.15 5.68 14.40
C ASP A 49 0.18 7.21 14.59
N ASP A 50 0.32 7.97 13.50
CA ASP A 50 0.35 9.43 13.49
C ASP A 50 -0.46 10.02 12.32
N GLU A 51 -1.16 11.13 12.56
CA GLU A 51 -1.99 11.84 11.56
C GLU A 51 -1.17 12.34 10.36
N THR A 52 0.12 12.62 10.57
CA THR A 52 1.06 13.00 9.51
C THR A 52 1.11 11.92 8.43
N PHE A 53 1.10 10.64 8.81
CA PHE A 53 1.11 9.54 7.85
C PHE A 53 -0.24 9.36 7.16
N VAL A 54 -1.36 9.73 7.80
CA VAL A 54 -2.66 9.80 7.11
C VAL A 54 -2.57 10.75 5.92
N GLN A 55 -1.97 11.93 6.10
CA GLN A 55 -1.79 12.91 5.03
C GLN A 55 -0.84 12.39 3.93
N VAL A 56 0.27 11.77 4.32
CA VAL A 56 1.26 11.21 3.38
C VAL A 56 0.65 10.09 2.52
N TYR A 57 -0.15 9.19 3.12
CA TYR A 57 -0.69 8.02 2.42
C TYR A 57 -2.05 8.24 1.77
N SER A 58 -2.77 9.33 2.09
CA SER A 58 -4.07 9.65 1.49
C SER A 58 -4.05 9.67 -0.04
N PRO A 59 -3.06 10.29 -0.73
CA PRO A 59 -2.96 10.23 -2.19
C PRO A 59 -2.73 8.80 -2.73
N TRP A 60 -1.99 7.97 -1.99
CA TRP A 60 -1.73 6.57 -2.36
C TRP A 60 -3.01 5.74 -2.27
N VAL A 61 -3.77 5.92 -1.19
CA VAL A 61 -5.09 5.30 -1.01
C VAL A 61 -6.09 5.80 -2.07
N ALA A 62 -6.07 7.08 -2.43
CA ALA A 62 -6.90 7.61 -3.51
C ALA A 62 -6.59 6.95 -4.87
N ASN A 63 -5.31 6.75 -5.19
CA ASN A 63 -4.91 6.07 -6.42
C ASN A 63 -5.36 4.60 -6.44
N MET A 64 -5.24 3.89 -5.32
CA MET A 64 -5.73 2.52 -5.18
C MET A 64 -7.25 2.43 -5.37
N LYS A 65 -8.01 3.36 -4.77
CA LYS A 65 -9.46 3.45 -4.98
C LYS A 65 -9.81 3.74 -6.44
N ALA A 66 -9.04 4.60 -7.11
CA ALA A 66 -9.27 4.94 -8.52
C ALA A 66 -9.12 3.72 -9.46
N ILE A 67 -8.29 2.73 -9.10
CA ILE A 67 -8.16 1.46 -9.83
C ILE A 67 -9.05 0.34 -9.27
N GLY A 68 -9.84 0.62 -8.22
CA GLY A 68 -10.84 -0.30 -7.69
C GLY A 68 -10.45 -1.16 -6.51
N ILE A 69 -9.32 -0.89 -5.88
CA ILE A 69 -8.96 -1.53 -4.63
C ILE A 69 -9.78 -0.89 -3.51
N ASP A 70 -10.40 -1.71 -2.66
CA ASP A 70 -11.11 -1.31 -1.45
C ASP A 70 -10.10 -0.93 -0.36
N ALA A 71 -9.51 0.25 -0.50
CA ALA A 71 -8.39 0.67 0.33
C ALA A 71 -8.80 1.60 1.48
N SER A 72 -8.11 1.47 2.62
CA SER A 72 -8.34 2.29 3.82
C SER A 72 -7.02 2.72 4.49
N ILE A 73 -7.13 3.70 5.39
CA ILE A 73 -6.09 4.05 6.36
C ILE A 73 -6.70 3.81 7.75
N ARG A 74 -5.94 3.18 8.62
CA ARG A 74 -6.28 2.87 10.00
C ARG A 74 -5.26 3.54 10.92
N LEU A 75 -5.69 4.64 11.53
CA LEU A 75 -4.94 5.31 12.60
C LEU A 75 -5.24 4.61 13.93
N VAL A 76 -4.18 4.19 14.63
CA VAL A 76 -4.25 3.58 15.96
C VAL A 76 -3.28 4.30 16.91
N ASP A 77 -3.39 4.03 18.21
CA ASP A 77 -2.36 4.48 19.15
C ASP A 77 -1.06 3.67 19.00
N SER A 78 0.02 4.18 19.58
CA SER A 78 1.36 3.56 19.46
C SER A 78 1.43 2.16 20.07
N ALA A 79 0.68 1.86 21.13
CA ALA A 79 0.69 0.53 21.74
C ALA A 79 0.04 -0.50 20.82
N GLN A 80 -1.10 -0.16 20.20
CA GLN A 80 -1.75 -0.99 19.20
C GLN A 80 -0.91 -1.13 17.94
N TYR A 81 -0.27 -0.05 17.47
CA TYR A 81 0.63 -0.10 16.31
C TYR A 81 1.77 -1.09 16.53
N GLN A 82 2.48 -0.97 17.66
CA GLN A 82 3.59 -1.87 18.01
C GLN A 82 3.13 -3.31 18.14
N LEU A 83 1.99 -3.56 18.78
CA LEU A 83 1.44 -4.91 18.89
C LEU A 83 1.16 -5.50 17.51
N ARG A 84 0.38 -4.81 16.68
CA ARG A 84 0.02 -5.28 15.33
C ARG A 84 1.26 -5.44 14.44
N GLN A 85 2.25 -4.56 14.57
CA GLN A 85 3.52 -4.68 13.87
C GLN A 85 4.27 -5.96 14.30
N SER A 86 4.40 -6.21 15.60
CA SER A 86 5.11 -7.37 16.14
C SER A 86 4.44 -8.71 15.84
N THR A 87 3.12 -8.71 15.67
CA THR A 87 2.32 -9.90 15.34
C THR A 87 2.01 -10.01 13.84
N PHE A 88 2.54 -9.12 13.00
CA PHE A 88 2.27 -9.06 11.57
C PHE A 88 0.77 -8.97 11.21
N ASP A 89 -0.02 -8.28 12.04
CA ASP A 89 -1.45 -8.03 11.80
C ASP A 89 -1.66 -6.69 11.07
N PHE A 90 -1.33 -6.67 9.78
CA PHE A 90 -1.54 -5.53 8.90
C PHE A 90 -1.44 -6.00 7.44
N ASP A 91 -2.07 -5.29 6.51
CA ASP A 91 -1.82 -5.49 5.08
C ASP A 91 -0.60 -4.67 4.64
N LEU A 92 -0.55 -3.40 5.04
CA LEU A 92 0.45 -2.43 4.66
C LEU A 92 0.84 -1.55 5.86
N LEU A 93 2.14 -1.28 5.99
CA LEU A 93 2.69 -0.29 6.92
C LEU A 93 3.90 0.40 6.33
N SER A 94 4.36 1.46 7.00
CA SER A 94 5.63 2.10 6.68
C SER A 94 6.77 1.53 7.53
N ALA A 95 7.88 1.19 6.88
CA ALA A 95 9.11 0.81 7.57
C ALA A 95 10.25 1.69 7.07
N ALA A 96 11.03 2.23 8.01
CA ALA A 96 12.21 3.01 7.73
C ALA A 96 13.45 2.17 8.07
N PHE A 97 14.33 1.97 7.08
CA PHE A 97 15.58 1.25 7.25
C PHE A 97 16.74 2.20 6.99
N ASN A 98 17.73 2.19 7.87
CA ASN A 98 18.95 2.96 7.71
C ASN A 98 20.13 2.00 7.72
N PHE A 99 20.99 2.11 6.71
CA PHE A 99 22.18 1.29 6.58
C PHE A 99 23.42 2.14 6.75
N SER A 100 24.45 1.57 7.37
CA SER A 100 25.80 2.11 7.26
C SER A 100 26.34 1.99 5.82
N ALA A 101 27.43 2.70 5.51
CA ALA A 101 28.03 2.68 4.16
C ALA A 101 28.52 1.28 3.74
N THR A 102 28.71 0.38 4.69
CA THR A 102 29.04 -1.03 4.45
C THR A 102 28.11 -1.87 5.32
N PRO A 103 26.99 -2.38 4.78
CA PRO A 103 26.01 -3.12 5.55
C PRO A 103 26.65 -4.25 6.35
N THR A 104 26.35 -4.28 7.64
CA THR A 104 26.79 -5.31 8.60
C THR A 104 25.73 -6.41 8.71
N ARG A 105 26.03 -7.48 9.46
CA ARG A 105 25.03 -8.52 9.75
C ARG A 105 23.82 -7.92 10.47
N ASP A 106 24.08 -7.13 11.51
CA ASP A 106 23.04 -6.51 12.34
C ASP A 106 22.14 -5.59 11.51
N ASP A 107 22.70 -4.86 10.53
CA ASP A 107 21.91 -4.04 9.59
C ASP A 107 20.95 -4.89 8.72
N LEU A 108 21.28 -6.17 8.49
CA LEU A 108 20.54 -7.08 7.62
C LEU A 108 19.58 -8.02 8.37
N GLU A 109 19.72 -8.19 9.69
CA GLU A 109 18.83 -9.02 10.51
C GLU A 109 17.35 -8.62 10.40
N ILE A 110 17.07 -7.37 10.01
CA ILE A 110 15.70 -6.88 9.84
C ILE A 110 15.01 -7.49 8.59
N PHE A 111 15.79 -8.05 7.64
CA PHE A 111 15.28 -8.58 6.36
C PHE A 111 15.31 -10.11 6.27
N PHE A 112 16.05 -10.81 7.14
CA PHE A 112 16.32 -12.25 7.07
C PHE A 112 16.06 -12.93 8.41
#